data_AF-A0A5C5UE42-F1
#
_entry.id   AF-A0A5C5UE42-F1
#
_cell.length_a   1.000
_cell.length_b   1.000
_cell.length_c   1.000
_cell.angle_alpha   90.00
_cell.angle_beta   90.00
_cell.angle_gamma   90.00
#
_symmetry.space_group_name_H-M   'P 1'
#
loop_
_entity.id
_entity.type
_entity.pdbx_description
1 polymer ?
#
loop_
_entity_poly.entity_id
_entity_poly.type
_entity_poly.pdbx_seq_one_letter_code
_entity_poly.pdbx_strand_id
1 'polypeptide(L)'
;MNLEQATFHVEKTKSLKLKEVNFKIEPNMKEQKRLFRTSLYKLTIIAEVNNQMYEFADYNLNHKLISQLEKDPSRFLVGAEPPFLCGTNWPASGISEVVEANNVPLDSLIITDGNNVIATVYNAEIPILTSWFKNLIN
;
A
#
# COMPACT_ATOMS: atom_id res chain seq x y z
N MET A 1 -24.08 34.60 28.26
CA MET A 1 -24.20 33.79 27.03
C MET A 1 -22.79 33.38 26.65
N ASN A 2 -22.35 32.21 27.14
CA ASN A 2 -21.00 31.69 26.98
C ASN A 2 -20.88 31.01 25.62
N LEU A 3 -20.04 31.55 24.75
CA LEU A 3 -19.52 30.85 23.58
C LEU A 3 -18.09 30.46 23.91
N GLU A 4 -17.93 29.35 24.63
CA GLU A 4 -16.64 28.69 24.76
C GLU A 4 -16.27 28.12 23.39
N GLN A 5 -15.43 28.87 22.67
CA GLN A 5 -14.70 28.35 21.53
C GLN A 5 -13.76 27.27 22.04
N ALA A 6 -14.16 26.01 21.86
CA ALA A 6 -13.29 24.87 22.02
C ALA A 6 -12.15 24.99 21.00
N THR A 7 -11.03 25.56 21.43
CA THR A 7 -9.77 25.56 20.69
C THR A 7 -9.28 24.11 20.64
N PHE A 8 -9.63 23.40 19.57
CA PHE A 8 -9.04 22.10 19.26
C PHE A 8 -7.54 22.31 19.02
N HIS A 9 -6.75 22.13 20.08
CA HIS A 9 -5.32 21.91 19.94
C HIS A 9 -5.15 20.60 19.18
N VAL A 10 -4.88 20.71 17.88
CA VAL A 10 -4.33 19.62 17.07
C VAL A 10 -2.93 19.37 17.62
N GLU A 11 -2.83 18.46 18.60
CA GLU A 11 -1.55 17.89 19.00
C GLU A 11 -0.88 17.37 17.73
N LYS A 12 0.32 17.88 17.43
CA LYS A 12 1.14 17.39 16.33
C LYS A 12 1.28 15.88 16.48
N THR A 13 0.61 15.16 15.60
CA THR A 13 0.62 13.71 15.49
C THR A 13 2.08 13.24 15.50
N LYS A 14 2.45 12.41 16.47
CA LYS A 14 3.77 11.79 16.50
C LYS A 14 3.90 10.96 15.22
N SER A 15 4.85 11.32 14.35
CA SER A 15 5.18 10.52 13.16
C SER A 15 5.46 9.09 13.59
N LEU A 16 4.75 8.12 13.00
CA LEU A 16 5.07 6.70 13.19
C LEU A 16 6.52 6.48 12.72
N LYS A 17 7.31 5.71 13.47
CA LYS A 17 8.67 5.35 13.08
C LYS A 17 8.64 4.77 11.66
N LEU A 18 9.43 5.36 10.76
CA LEU A 18 9.60 4.88 9.39
C LEU A 18 10.03 3.41 9.43
N LYS A 19 9.26 2.56 8.75
CA LYS A 19 9.53 1.13 8.58
C LYS A 19 9.92 0.94 7.12
N GLU A 20 11.09 0.35 6.87
CA GLU A 20 11.55 0.10 5.51
C GLU A 20 10.64 -0.92 4.81
N VAL A 21 10.18 -0.57 3.62
CA VAL A 21 9.43 -1.48 2.73
C VAL A 21 10.29 -1.69 1.49
N ASN A 22 10.62 -2.95 1.23
CA ASN A 22 11.43 -3.37 0.10
C ASN A 22 10.52 -3.94 -0.99
N PHE A 23 10.54 -3.34 -2.18
CA PHE A 23 9.83 -3.87 -3.35
C PHE A 23 10.82 -4.61 -4.25
N LYS A 24 10.59 -5.90 -4.48
CA LYS A 24 11.40 -6.74 -5.37
C LYS A 24 10.57 -7.16 -6.57
N ILE A 25 11.11 -7.00 -7.78
CA ILE A 25 10.45 -7.42 -9.01
C ILE A 25 11.39 -8.39 -9.70
N GLU A 26 10.97 -9.65 -9.83
CA GLU A 26 11.72 -10.65 -10.58
C GLU A 26 11.15 -10.76 -12.00
N PRO A 27 11.97 -10.61 -13.05
CA PRO A 27 11.54 -10.80 -14.42
C PRO A 27 11.58 -12.30 -14.75
N ASN A 28 10.54 -13.07 -14.39
CA ASN A 28 10.49 -14.48 -14.79
C ASN A 28 9.06 -14.98 -15.06
N MET A 29 8.65 -14.92 -16.35
CA MET A 29 8.05 -16.04 -17.10
C MET A 29 7.56 -15.56 -18.47
N LYS A 30 8.25 -15.97 -19.54
CA LYS A 30 7.68 -15.95 -20.90
C LYS A 30 6.73 -17.14 -21.06
N GLU A 31 5.55 -17.08 -20.47
CA GLU A 31 4.49 -18.05 -20.81
C GLU A 31 3.79 -17.63 -22.11
N GLN A 32 3.98 -18.42 -23.16
CA GLN A 32 3.30 -18.23 -24.44
C GLN A 32 1.96 -19.00 -24.42
N LYS A 33 0.91 -18.40 -23.85
CA LYS A 33 -0.49 -18.76 -24.18
C LYS A 33 -0.99 -17.78 -25.24
N ARG A 34 -1.21 -18.29 -26.46
CA ARG A 34 -1.67 -17.57 -27.67
C ARG A 34 -2.77 -16.54 -27.34
N LEU A 35 -2.40 -15.25 -27.25
CA LEU A 35 -3.02 -14.09 -27.94
C LEU A 35 -2.65 -12.71 -27.36
N PHE A 36 -1.82 -12.59 -26.33
CA PHE A 36 -1.34 -11.26 -25.86
C PHE A 36 0.17 -11.23 -25.65
N ARG A 37 0.86 -10.33 -26.36
CA ARG A 37 2.30 -10.02 -26.20
C ARG A 37 2.49 -8.99 -25.09
N THR A 38 2.02 -9.26 -23.87
CA THR A 38 2.19 -8.35 -22.74
C THR A 38 3.13 -8.98 -21.74
N SER A 39 4.24 -8.30 -21.44
CA SER A 39 5.14 -8.67 -20.35
C SER A 39 4.36 -8.72 -19.04
N LEU A 40 4.37 -9.89 -18.38
CA LEU A 40 3.81 -10.05 -17.04
C LEU A 40 4.92 -9.70 -16.04
N TYR A 41 4.91 -8.47 -15.54
CA TYR A 41 5.78 -8.09 -14.43
C TYR A 41 5.16 -8.62 -13.13
N LYS A 42 5.95 -9.37 -12.37
CA LYS A 42 5.55 -9.89 -11.06
C LYS A 42 6.09 -8.99 -9.96
N LEU A 43 5.18 -8.45 -9.16
CA LEU A 43 5.46 -7.65 -7.99
C LEU A 43 5.56 -8.56 -6.77
N THR A 44 6.70 -8.47 -6.08
CA THR A 44 6.89 -9.01 -4.74
C THR A 44 7.06 -7.86 -3.77
N ILE A 45 6.27 -7.87 -2.70
CA ILE A 45 6.33 -6.86 -1.65
C ILE A 45 6.93 -7.53 -0.42
N ILE A 46 8.00 -6.91 0.10
CA ILE A 46 8.70 -7.36 1.29
C ILE A 46 8.62 -6.23 2.32
N ALA A 47 8.11 -6.54 3.50
CA ALA A 47 8.09 -5.63 4.63
C ALA A 47 8.73 -6.30 5.84
N GLU A 48 9.54 -5.57 6.59
CA GLU A 48 10.17 -6.07 7.81
C GLU A 48 9.66 -5.32 9.04
N VAL A 49 9.21 -6.07 10.05
CA VAL A 49 8.75 -5.52 11.33
C VAL A 49 9.23 -6.42 12.46
N ASN A 50 9.88 -5.84 13.48
CA ASN A 50 10.34 -6.57 14.66
C ASN A 50 11.18 -7.84 14.30
N ASN A 51 12.05 -7.73 13.30
CA ASN A 51 12.86 -8.84 12.76
C ASN A 51 12.04 -9.97 12.11
N GLN A 52 10.75 -9.76 11.87
CA GLN A 52 9.90 -10.64 11.09
C GLN A 52 9.74 -10.07 9.68
N MET A 53 10.10 -10.88 8.69
CA MET A 53 9.94 -10.56 7.28
C MET A 53 8.58 -11.07 6.77
N TYR A 54 7.84 -10.19 6.11
CA TYR A 54 6.60 -10.49 5.42
C TYR A 54 6.84 -10.37 3.93
N GLU A 55 6.70 -11.47 3.20
CA GLU A 55 6.88 -11.52 1.75
C GLU A 55 5.58 -12.02 1.12
N PHE A 56 5.08 -11.29 0.14
CA PHE A 56 3.94 -11.70 -0.67
C PHE A 56 4.23 -11.40 -2.14
N ALA A 57 4.36 -12.48 -2.91
CA ALA A 57 4.92 -12.52 -4.26
C ALA A 57 3.85 -12.76 -5.34
N ASP A 58 4.29 -12.79 -6.59
CA ASP A 58 3.52 -13.20 -7.77
C ASP A 58 2.32 -12.34 -8.17
N TYR A 59 2.23 -11.11 -7.66
CA TYR A 59 1.18 -10.16 -8.06
C TYR A 59 1.46 -9.56 -9.43
N ASN A 60 0.43 -9.47 -10.28
CA ASN A 60 0.59 -8.90 -11.61
C ASN A 60 0.71 -7.37 -11.53
N LEU A 61 1.91 -6.84 -11.77
CA LEU A 61 2.13 -5.42 -12.02
C LEU A 61 1.79 -5.10 -13.47
N ASN A 62 0.76 -4.28 -13.69
CA ASN A 62 0.29 -3.89 -15.01
C ASN A 62 -0.20 -2.43 -15.01
N HIS A 63 -0.42 -1.87 -16.20
CA HIS A 63 -0.89 -0.48 -16.34
C HIS A 63 -2.21 -0.19 -15.62
N LYS A 64 -3.10 -1.19 -15.47
CA LYS A 64 -4.36 -1.03 -14.74
C LYS A 64 -4.10 -0.82 -13.25
N LEU A 65 -3.24 -1.65 -12.65
CA LEU A 65 -2.86 -1.54 -11.24
C LEU A 65 -2.16 -0.21 -10.95
N ILE A 66 -1.21 0.19 -11.80
CA ILE A 66 -0.54 1.49 -11.69
C ILE A 66 -1.53 2.65 -11.86
N SER A 67 -2.44 2.57 -12.84
CA SER A 67 -3.45 3.61 -13.03
C SER A 67 -4.41 3.71 -11.85
N GLN A 68 -4.70 2.61 -11.16
CA GLN A 68 -5.53 2.62 -9.95
C GLN A 68 -4.78 3.31 -8.81
N LEU A 69 -3.51 2.97 -8.59
CA LEU A 69 -2.66 3.62 -7.60
C LEU A 69 -2.57 5.15 -7.84
N GLU A 70 -2.48 5.58 -9.10
CA GLU A 70 -2.39 7.00 -9.46
C GLU A 70 -3.70 7.77 -9.27
N LYS A 71 -4.84 7.16 -9.60
CA LYS A 71 -6.15 7.84 -9.61
C LYS A 71 -6.87 7.78 -8.28
N ASP A 72 -6.77 6.66 -7.58
CA ASP A 72 -7.48 6.40 -6.34
C ASP A 72 -6.65 5.47 -5.42
N PRO A 73 -5.59 6.00 -4.79
CA PRO A 73 -4.77 5.21 -3.86
C PRO A 73 -5.59 4.66 -2.69
N SER A 74 -6.65 5.36 -2.27
CA SER A 74 -7.50 4.96 -1.14
C SER A 74 -8.23 3.63 -1.38
N ARG A 75 -8.49 3.30 -2.66
CA ARG A 75 -9.07 2.03 -3.10
C ARG A 75 -8.04 1.14 -3.77
N PHE A 76 -6.75 1.31 -3.51
CA PHE A 76 -5.72 0.43 -4.04
C PHE A 76 -5.73 -0.91 -3.28
N LEU A 77 -5.47 -2.03 -3.97
CA LEU A 77 -5.28 -3.33 -3.36
C LEU A 77 -4.29 -4.17 -4.18
N VAL A 78 -3.33 -4.77 -3.48
CA VAL A 78 -2.43 -5.83 -3.95
C VAL A 78 -2.36 -6.90 -2.87
N GLY A 79 -2.85 -8.09 -3.18
CA GLY A 79 -3.01 -9.16 -2.20
C GLY A 79 -4.40 -9.77 -2.26
N ALA A 80 -4.49 -11.10 -2.28
CA ALA A 80 -5.78 -11.80 -2.16
C ALA A 80 -6.08 -12.20 -0.71
N GLU A 81 -5.03 -12.47 0.07
CA GLU A 81 -5.08 -12.82 1.48
C GLU A 81 -3.99 -12.04 2.23
N PRO A 82 -4.13 -11.82 3.55
CA PRO A 82 -3.09 -11.17 4.32
C PRO A 82 -1.78 -11.97 4.35
N PRO A 83 -0.60 -11.32 4.31
CA PRO A 83 -0.42 -9.87 4.25
C PRO A 83 -0.73 -9.29 2.86
N PHE A 84 -1.40 -8.14 2.84
CA PHE A 84 -1.72 -7.40 1.61
C PHE A 84 -1.41 -5.90 1.74
N LEU A 85 -1.16 -5.26 0.61
CA LEU A 85 -1.00 -3.81 0.47
C LEU A 85 -2.33 -3.21 0.02
N CYS A 86 -2.92 -2.33 0.80
CA CYS A 86 -4.19 -1.67 0.45
C CYS A 86 -4.21 -0.20 0.83
N GLY A 87 -5.15 0.55 0.24
CA GLY A 87 -5.51 1.87 0.72
C GLY A 87 -6.31 1.78 2.03
N THR A 88 -6.21 2.82 2.85
CA THR A 88 -6.92 2.93 4.14
C THR A 88 -8.45 2.96 4.03
N ASN A 89 -9.01 3.16 2.84
CA ASN A 89 -10.45 3.16 2.57
C ASN A 89 -10.89 1.95 1.74
N TRP A 90 -10.09 0.87 1.75
CA TRP A 90 -10.45 -0.36 1.08
C TRP A 90 -11.66 -1.02 1.77
N PRO A 91 -12.72 -1.42 1.03
CA PRO A 91 -14.02 -1.82 1.60
C PRO A 91 -14.05 -3.22 2.24
N ALA A 92 -12.94 -3.67 2.83
CA ALA A 92 -12.90 -4.94 3.57
C ALA A 92 -13.26 -4.71 5.04
N SER A 93 -14.09 -5.60 5.60
CA SER A 93 -14.42 -5.62 7.03
C SER A 93 -13.12 -5.77 7.83
N GLY A 94 -12.73 -4.76 8.59
CA GLY A 94 -11.51 -4.76 9.40
C GLY A 94 -10.50 -3.68 9.04
N ILE A 95 -10.53 -3.09 7.83
CA ILE A 95 -9.52 -2.09 7.44
C ILE A 95 -9.70 -0.78 8.20
N SER A 96 -10.94 -0.31 8.35
CA SER A 96 -11.26 0.87 9.17
C SER A 96 -10.73 0.73 10.59
N GLU A 97 -10.96 -0.43 11.21
CA GLU A 97 -10.58 -0.73 12.58
C GLU A 97 -9.04 -0.79 12.72
N VAL A 98 -8.35 -1.40 11.75
CA VAL A 98 -6.88 -1.47 11.71
C VAL A 98 -6.28 -0.07 11.53
N VAL A 99 -6.86 0.76 10.66
CA VAL A 99 -6.41 2.14 10.40
C VAL A 99 -6.58 3.01 11.65
N GLU A 100 -7.73 2.93 12.31
CA GLU A 100 -8.01 3.67 13.54
C GLU A 100 -7.10 3.22 14.69
N ALA A 101 -6.97 1.91 14.92
CA ALA A 101 -6.15 1.36 16.00
C ALA A 101 -4.66 1.72 15.89
N ASN A 102 -4.18 1.96 14.66
CA ASN A 102 -2.77 2.27 14.38
C ASN A 102 -2.53 3.76 14.05
N ASN A 103 -3.55 4.61 14.13
CA ASN A 103 -3.47 6.05 13.79
C ASN A 103 -2.85 6.32 12.40
N VAL A 104 -3.26 5.56 11.40
CA VAL A 104 -2.74 5.73 10.03
C VAL A 104 -3.46 6.87 9.31
N PRO A 105 -2.75 7.76 8.59
CA PRO A 105 -3.39 8.80 7.79
C PRO A 105 -4.29 8.22 6.67
N LEU A 106 -5.49 8.79 6.50
CA LEU A 106 -6.50 8.30 5.56
C LEU A 106 -6.12 8.42 4.07
N ASP A 107 -5.04 9.13 3.76
CA ASP A 107 -4.50 9.29 2.39
C ASP A 107 -3.29 8.39 2.11
N SER A 108 -2.97 7.47 3.03
CA SER A 108 -1.83 6.55 2.92
C SER A 108 -2.23 5.18 2.38
N LEU A 109 -1.24 4.36 2.05
CA LEU A 109 -1.40 2.91 1.90
C LEU A 109 -0.85 2.19 3.13
N ILE A 110 -1.36 1.00 3.38
CA ILE A 110 -0.89 0.12 4.45
C ILE A 110 -0.57 -1.28 3.92
N ILE A 111 0.47 -1.87 4.47
CA ILE A 111 0.68 -3.31 4.45
C ILE A 111 0.13 -3.85 5.76
N THR A 112 -0.78 -4.82 5.70
CA THR A 112 -1.43 -5.38 6.89
C THR A 112 -1.58 -6.89 6.80
N ASP A 113 -1.45 -7.57 7.93
CA ASP A 113 -1.80 -9.00 8.09
C ASP A 113 -3.30 -9.22 8.39
N GLY A 114 -4.12 -8.18 8.23
CA GLY A 114 -5.55 -8.18 8.51
C GLY A 114 -5.89 -7.78 9.96
N ASN A 115 -4.92 -7.84 10.88
CA ASN A 115 -5.11 -7.45 12.28
C ASN A 115 -4.23 -6.25 12.69
N ASN A 116 -3.06 -6.11 12.08
CA ASN A 116 -2.05 -5.12 12.42
C ASN A 116 -1.50 -4.43 11.18
N VAL A 117 -1.05 -3.18 11.35
CA VAL A 117 -0.30 -2.47 10.32
C VAL A 117 1.17 -2.88 10.38
N ILE A 118 1.59 -3.63 9.37
CA ILE A 118 2.98 -4.01 9.16
C ILE A 118 3.77 -2.76 8.74
N ALA A 119 3.35 -2.07 7.68
CA ALA A 119 4.01 -0.85 7.20
C ALA A 119 3.02 0.15 6.62
N THR A 120 3.46 1.41 6.49
CA THR A 120 2.67 2.50 5.92
C THR A 120 3.49 3.15 4.80
N VAL A 121 2.84 3.37 3.66
CA VAL A 121 3.36 4.22 2.58
C VAL A 121 2.58 5.51 2.61
N TYR A 122 3.24 6.60 2.97
CA TYR A 122 2.59 7.90 3.13
C TYR A 122 2.21 8.49 1.77
N ASN A 123 1.20 9.36 1.77
CA ASN A 123 0.73 10.03 0.55
C ASN A 123 1.84 10.69 -0.28
N ALA A 124 2.83 11.32 0.37
CA ALA A 124 3.97 11.93 -0.31
C ALA A 124 4.87 10.92 -1.06
N GLU A 125 4.86 9.65 -0.67
CA GLU A 125 5.65 8.56 -1.25
C GLU A 125 4.91 7.84 -2.38
N ILE A 126 3.57 7.94 -2.43
CA ILE A 126 2.73 7.31 -3.45
C ILE A 126 3.12 7.74 -4.88
N PRO A 127 3.36 9.04 -5.18
CA PRO A 127 3.83 9.45 -6.51
C PRO A 127 5.20 8.86 -6.88
N ILE A 128 6.10 8.71 -5.89
CA ILE A 128 7.44 8.14 -6.10
C ILE A 128 7.30 6.65 -6.45
N LEU A 129 6.51 5.90 -5.67
CA LEU A 129 6.21 4.49 -5.93
C LEU A 129 5.55 4.30 -7.30
N THR A 130 4.59 5.16 -7.63
CA THR A 130 3.88 5.14 -8.92
C THR A 130 4.84 5.38 -10.09
N SER A 131 5.72 6.39 -9.97
CA SER A 131 6.73 6.69 -10.98
C SER A 131 7.71 5.53 -11.15
N TRP A 132 8.14 4.92 -10.05
CA TRP A 132 9.01 3.75 -10.07
C TRP A 132 8.37 2.58 -10.81
N PHE A 133 7.11 2.23 -10.50
CA PHE A 133 6.37 1.19 -11.22
C PHE A 133 6.23 1.48 -12.72
N LYS A 134 5.96 2.75 -13.11
CA LYS A 134 5.86 3.15 -14.52
C LYS A 134 7.17 2.93 -15.27
N ASN A 135 8.32 3.26 -14.65
CA ASN A 135 9.62 3.08 -15.27
C ASN A 135 10.01 1.61 -15.48
N LEU A 136 9.43 0.70 -14.69
CA LEU A 136 9.75 -0.73 -14.75
C LEU A 136 8.98 -1.48 -15.83
N ILE A 137 7.74 -1.06 -16.11
CA ILE A 137 6.87 -1.75 -17.09
C ILE A 137 6.82 -1.07 -18.47
N ASN A 138 7.64 -0.04 -18.68
CA ASN A 138 7.82 0.67 -19.95
C ASN A 138 8.63 -0.14 -20.97
#